data_AF-A0A4U1BIC8-F1
#
_entry.id   AF-A0A4U1BIC8-F1
#
_cell.length_a   1.000
_cell.length_b   1.000
_cell.length_c   1.000
_cell.angle_alpha   90.00
_cell.angle_beta   90.00
_cell.angle_gamma   90.00
#
_symmetry.space_group_name_H-M   'P 1'
#
loop_
_entity.id
_entity.type
_entity.pdbx_description
1 polymer ?
#
loop_
_entity_poly.entity_id
_entity_poly.type
_entity_poly.pdbx_seq_one_letter_code
_entity_poly.pdbx_strand_id
1 'polypeptide(L)'
;MKTLFCVKGQDSPLRFAAIQGMALLGCAAIISLFLGVPLVARYLALSLAIGLYPVLRASSERRAHECGTVGWPVALPLAATLVFIAAIPYLTSGMAMLLLVVWAGAVAQLALRPTNRLLDTVQVNGYRGPMVQSVASVVNRNRVEPSLAGSSVAAPESPVLAEESQDLPAGTVLYLQLWRHSLNLSALPATAKGALGLVLMSALAAPLVPGMLAQMAAAEPEATPVEQSSEPVVAERPRAEAELKMPDSYWLWMTKGALTVRWQGDETAAGPLWDYATAEGDSSCAELVFNDDSAYRPYRVEVEADSFFMASFSPMDTEIIIKQLARRGSFSLCGYDFSLKGSTKALKSQSYFEWYLNQ
;
A
#
# COMPACT_ATOMS: atom_id res chain seq x y z
N MET A 1 -4.93 27.25 2.36
CA MET A 1 -5.91 26.19 2.04
C MET A 1 -6.90 26.58 0.94
N LYS A 2 -7.50 27.80 0.96
CA LYS A 2 -8.51 28.22 -0.03
C LYS A 2 -8.04 28.17 -1.50
N THR A 3 -6.76 28.37 -1.77
CA THR A 3 -6.15 28.30 -3.11
C THR A 3 -6.08 26.89 -3.71
N LEU A 4 -6.27 25.82 -2.92
CA LEU A 4 -6.29 24.44 -3.44
C LEU A 4 -7.58 24.14 -4.21
N PHE A 5 -8.68 24.76 -3.79
CA PHE A 5 -10.02 24.48 -4.31
C PHE A 5 -10.50 25.50 -5.35
N CYS A 6 -9.65 26.44 -5.77
CA CYS A 6 -9.98 27.38 -6.81
C CYS A 6 -9.70 26.78 -8.20
N VAL A 7 -10.68 26.84 -9.10
CA VAL A 7 -10.53 26.37 -10.49
C VAL A 7 -9.86 27.44 -11.36
N LYS A 8 -10.26 28.70 -11.18
CA LYS A 8 -9.71 29.83 -11.94
C LYS A 8 -8.37 30.23 -11.33
N GLY A 9 -7.26 29.70 -11.83
CA GLY A 9 -5.92 30.05 -11.34
C GLY A 9 -4.80 29.32 -12.08
N GLN A 10 -3.57 29.56 -11.65
CA GLN A 10 -2.35 28.99 -12.20
C GLN A 10 -1.44 28.54 -11.05
N ASP A 11 -0.81 27.38 -11.23
CA ASP A 11 0.10 26.78 -10.25
C ASP A 11 1.52 26.70 -10.83
N SER A 12 2.49 27.21 -10.06
CA SER A 12 3.91 27.07 -10.36
C SER A 12 4.31 25.60 -10.44
N PRO A 13 5.39 25.26 -11.18
CA PRO A 13 5.80 23.86 -11.37
C PRO A 13 6.07 23.15 -10.03
N LEU A 14 6.72 23.84 -9.10
CA LEU A 14 7.00 23.33 -7.76
C LEU A 14 5.73 23.08 -6.96
N ARG A 15 4.75 24.01 -7.03
CA ARG A 15 3.50 23.85 -6.29
C ARG A 15 2.66 22.70 -6.84
N PHE A 16 2.58 22.58 -8.17
CA PHE A 16 1.90 21.46 -8.82
C PHE A 16 2.51 20.11 -8.40
N ALA A 17 3.83 19.98 -8.49
CA ALA A 17 4.53 18.75 -8.09
C ALA A 17 4.35 18.44 -6.58
N ALA A 18 4.41 19.47 -5.72
CA ALA A 18 4.19 19.31 -4.29
C ALA A 18 2.77 18.82 -3.96
N ILE A 19 1.73 19.35 -4.64
CA ILE A 19 0.35 18.89 -4.44
C ILE A 19 0.22 17.41 -4.83
N GLN A 20 0.76 17.02 -5.98
CA GLN A 20 0.72 15.63 -6.44
C GLN A 20 1.47 14.68 -5.49
N GLY A 21 2.71 15.06 -5.11
CA GLY A 21 3.56 14.25 -4.23
C GLY A 21 2.99 14.10 -2.82
N MET A 22 2.49 15.19 -2.23
CA MET A 22 1.88 15.15 -0.89
C MET A 22 0.59 14.34 -0.88
N ALA A 23 -0.22 14.41 -1.94
CA ALA A 23 -1.42 13.58 -2.07
C ALA A 23 -1.06 12.10 -2.14
N LEU A 24 -0.07 11.73 -2.96
CA LEU A 24 0.39 10.35 -3.08
C LEU A 24 0.97 9.83 -1.76
N LEU A 25 1.92 10.56 -1.16
CA LEU A 25 2.57 10.16 0.09
C LEU A 25 1.57 10.07 1.25
N GLY A 26 0.67 11.05 1.37
CA GLY A 26 -0.36 11.05 2.40
C GLY A 26 -1.31 9.85 2.27
N CYS A 27 -1.76 9.53 1.06
CA CYS A 27 -2.59 8.35 0.82
C CYS A 27 -1.81 7.06 1.07
N ALA A 28 -0.56 6.97 0.62
CA ALA A 28 0.27 5.80 0.84
C ALA A 28 0.49 5.53 2.33
N ALA A 29 0.77 6.56 3.13
CA ALA A 29 0.89 6.46 4.57
C ALA A 29 -0.42 5.95 5.20
N ILE A 30 -1.56 6.55 4.86
CA ILE A 30 -2.87 6.13 5.39
C ILE A 30 -3.21 4.68 4.99
N ILE A 31 -3.04 4.30 3.72
CA ILE A 31 -3.34 2.95 3.23
C ILE A 31 -2.41 1.91 3.87
N SER A 32 -1.14 2.27 4.10
CA SER A 32 -0.14 1.36 4.68
C SER A 32 -0.54 0.83 6.07
N LEU A 33 -1.28 1.63 6.85
CA LEU A 33 -1.81 1.24 8.17
C LEU A 33 -2.82 0.09 8.11
N PHE A 34 -3.42 -0.17 6.94
CA PHE A 34 -4.50 -1.14 6.76
C PHE A 34 -4.12 -2.29 5.83
N LEU A 35 -2.85 -2.41 5.40
CA LEU A 35 -2.41 -3.47 4.49
C LEU A 35 -2.63 -4.88 5.05
N GLY A 36 -2.64 -5.04 6.38
CA GLY A 36 -2.97 -6.31 7.04
C GLY A 36 -4.45 -6.72 6.93
N VAL A 37 -5.32 -5.82 6.47
CA VAL A 37 -6.75 -6.09 6.23
C VAL A 37 -7.06 -5.75 4.76
N PRO A 38 -6.83 -6.69 3.82
CA PRO A 38 -6.77 -6.39 2.40
C PRO A 38 -8.08 -5.80 1.85
N LEU A 39 -9.22 -6.22 2.38
CA LEU A 39 -10.52 -5.68 1.97
C LEU A 39 -10.68 -4.20 2.37
N VAL A 40 -10.29 -3.85 3.59
CA VAL A 40 -10.34 -2.46 4.09
C VAL A 40 -9.35 -1.59 3.32
N ALA A 41 -8.11 -2.05 3.11
CA ALA A 41 -7.11 -1.31 2.36
C ALA A 41 -7.57 -0.95 0.94
N ARG A 42 -8.26 -1.89 0.25
CA ARG A 42 -8.78 -1.68 -1.12
C ARG A 42 -9.87 -0.60 -1.17
N TYR A 43 -10.89 -0.72 -0.33
CA TYR A 43 -11.98 0.26 -0.30
C TYR A 43 -11.50 1.63 0.23
N LEU A 44 -10.56 1.64 1.16
CA LEU A 44 -9.91 2.86 1.64
C LEU A 44 -9.12 3.54 0.52
N ALA A 45 -8.29 2.79 -0.22
CA ALA A 45 -7.54 3.33 -1.35
C ALA A 45 -8.45 3.96 -2.41
N LEU A 46 -9.56 3.28 -2.75
CA LEU A 46 -10.54 3.80 -3.70
C LEU A 46 -11.23 5.06 -3.18
N SER A 47 -11.67 5.07 -1.93
CA SER A 47 -12.36 6.23 -1.34
C SER A 47 -11.44 7.46 -1.25
N LEU A 48 -10.16 7.27 -0.93
CA LEU A 48 -9.16 8.34 -0.93
C LEU A 48 -8.88 8.88 -2.36
N ALA A 49 -8.73 7.98 -3.34
CA ALA A 49 -8.54 8.38 -4.74
C ALA A 49 -9.74 9.20 -5.25
N ILE A 50 -10.96 8.75 -4.98
CA ILE A 50 -12.19 9.46 -5.33
C ILE A 50 -12.27 10.81 -4.61
N GLY A 51 -11.99 10.85 -3.31
CA GLY A 51 -12.00 12.07 -2.49
C GLY A 51 -11.03 13.14 -3.00
N LEU A 52 -9.85 12.73 -3.46
CA LEU A 52 -8.80 13.66 -3.94
C LEU A 52 -8.95 14.06 -5.40
N TYR A 53 -9.70 13.30 -6.20
CA TYR A 53 -9.96 13.58 -7.62
C TYR A 53 -10.17 15.08 -7.96
N PRO A 54 -11.09 15.82 -7.32
CA PRO A 54 -11.34 17.22 -7.68
C PRO A 54 -10.14 18.12 -7.42
N VAL A 55 -9.37 17.87 -6.36
CA VAL A 55 -8.18 18.67 -6.01
C VAL A 55 -7.06 18.41 -7.01
N LEU A 56 -6.81 17.15 -7.34
CA LEU A 56 -5.78 16.75 -8.30
C LEU A 56 -6.12 17.24 -9.71
N ARG A 57 -7.38 17.14 -10.12
CA ARG A 57 -7.86 17.65 -11.41
C ARG A 57 -7.67 19.16 -11.50
N ALA A 58 -8.10 19.92 -10.49
CA ALA A 58 -7.93 21.36 -10.46
C ALA A 58 -6.44 21.75 -10.49
N SER A 59 -5.58 21.03 -9.77
CA SER A 59 -4.12 21.24 -9.82
C SER A 59 -3.56 21.07 -11.24
N SER A 60 -3.94 19.98 -11.93
CA SER A 60 -3.51 19.74 -13.32
C SER A 60 -4.05 20.79 -14.29
N GLU A 61 -5.33 21.17 -14.19
CA GLU A 61 -5.94 22.22 -15.03
C GLU A 61 -5.28 23.59 -14.81
N ARG A 62 -5.00 23.96 -13.56
CA ARG A 62 -4.29 25.21 -13.25
C ARG A 62 -2.88 25.24 -13.83
N ARG A 63 -2.14 24.14 -13.75
CA ARG A 63 -0.82 24.06 -14.39
C ARG A 63 -0.95 24.12 -15.92
N ALA A 64 -1.96 23.46 -16.47
CA ALA A 64 -2.23 23.47 -17.90
C ALA A 64 -2.55 24.87 -18.45
N HIS A 65 -3.31 25.66 -17.68
CA HIS A 65 -3.61 27.06 -18.02
C HIS A 65 -2.36 27.95 -18.08
N GLU A 66 -1.33 27.66 -17.27
CA GLU A 66 -0.06 28.42 -17.30
C GLU A 66 0.79 28.05 -18.54
N CYS A 67 0.81 26.77 -18.90
CA CYS A 67 1.52 26.27 -20.08
C CYS A 67 0.73 26.42 -21.39
N GLY A 68 -0.54 26.85 -21.33
CA GLY A 68 -1.43 26.91 -22.50
C GLY A 68 -1.65 25.53 -23.16
N THR A 69 -1.60 24.45 -22.37
CA THR A 69 -1.74 23.08 -22.87
C THR A 69 -3.13 22.52 -22.54
N VAL A 70 -3.65 21.64 -23.39
CA VAL A 70 -4.93 20.95 -23.20
C VAL A 70 -4.79 19.50 -23.64
N GLY A 71 -5.72 18.64 -23.22
CA GLY A 71 -5.77 17.24 -23.65
C GLY A 71 -4.93 16.28 -22.79
N TRP A 72 -4.30 15.29 -23.42
CA TRP A 72 -3.64 14.17 -22.74
C TRP A 72 -2.52 14.57 -21.74
N PRO A 73 -1.70 15.62 -21.96
CA PRO A 73 -0.64 15.98 -21.00
C PRO A 73 -1.20 16.44 -19.66
N VAL A 74 -2.45 16.93 -19.63
CA VAL A 74 -3.15 17.35 -18.42
C VAL A 74 -3.76 16.16 -17.70
N ALA A 75 -4.31 15.22 -18.47
CA ALA A 75 -4.95 14.02 -17.95
C ALA A 75 -3.94 13.01 -17.39
N LEU A 76 -2.73 12.92 -17.96
CA LEU A 76 -1.73 11.93 -17.59
C LEU A 76 -1.31 11.96 -16.11
N PRO A 77 -0.89 13.09 -15.51
CA PRO A 77 -0.51 13.12 -14.09
C PRO A 77 -1.70 12.84 -13.16
N LEU A 78 -2.91 13.29 -13.53
CA LEU A 78 -4.13 12.97 -12.78
C LEU A 78 -4.39 11.46 -12.77
N ALA A 79 -4.39 10.83 -13.95
CA ALA A 79 -4.60 9.40 -14.10
C ALA A 79 -3.52 8.60 -13.37
N ALA A 80 -2.24 8.97 -13.56
CA ALA A 80 -1.11 8.29 -12.92
C ALA A 80 -1.20 8.34 -11.39
N THR A 81 -1.51 9.49 -10.79
CA THR A 81 -1.66 9.61 -9.33
C THR A 81 -2.82 8.75 -8.82
N LEU A 82 -3.99 8.79 -9.48
CA LEU A 82 -5.17 8.02 -9.05
C LEU A 82 -4.97 6.52 -9.18
N VAL A 83 -4.41 6.07 -10.32
CA VAL A 83 -4.07 4.67 -10.57
C VAL A 83 -3.07 4.19 -9.53
N PHE A 84 -2.04 4.97 -9.23
CA PHE A 84 -1.07 4.60 -8.20
C PHE A 84 -1.79 4.40 -6.86
N ILE A 85 -2.53 5.41 -6.37
CA ILE A 85 -3.23 5.33 -5.07
C ILE A 85 -4.12 4.09 -5.00
N ALA A 86 -4.93 3.84 -6.04
CA ALA A 86 -5.81 2.67 -6.09
C ALA A 86 -5.04 1.34 -6.16
N ALA A 87 -3.85 1.34 -6.76
CA ALA A 87 -3.04 0.13 -6.93
C ALA A 87 -2.27 -0.26 -5.66
N ILE A 88 -2.01 0.67 -4.71
CA ILE A 88 -1.18 0.45 -3.52
C ILE A 88 -1.41 -0.91 -2.81
N PRO A 89 -2.66 -1.35 -2.55
CA PRO A 89 -2.92 -2.62 -1.85
C PRO A 89 -2.47 -3.87 -2.62
N TYR A 90 -2.15 -3.74 -3.90
CA TYR A 90 -1.79 -4.83 -4.80
C TYR A 90 -0.32 -4.82 -5.20
N LEU A 91 0.44 -3.79 -4.81
CA LEU A 91 1.81 -3.61 -5.28
C LEU A 91 2.79 -4.48 -4.51
N THR A 92 3.61 -5.22 -5.26
CA THR A 92 4.88 -5.74 -4.77
C THR A 92 5.94 -4.63 -4.79
N SER A 93 7.06 -4.81 -4.09
CA SER A 93 8.14 -3.81 -4.04
C SER A 93 8.66 -3.41 -5.42
N GLY A 94 8.83 -4.37 -6.33
CA GLY A 94 9.27 -4.11 -7.71
C GLY A 94 8.24 -3.32 -8.52
N MET A 95 6.95 -3.71 -8.45
CA MET A 95 5.88 -3.00 -9.15
C MET A 95 5.67 -1.58 -8.62
N ALA A 96 5.82 -1.38 -7.31
CA ALA A 96 5.74 -0.06 -6.69
C ALA A 96 6.82 0.89 -7.21
N MET A 97 8.07 0.42 -7.33
CA MET A 97 9.17 1.24 -7.87
C MET A 97 8.95 1.60 -9.35
N LEU A 98 8.48 0.66 -10.17
CA LEU A 98 8.16 0.93 -11.57
C LEU A 98 7.03 1.97 -11.70
N LEU A 99 5.95 1.81 -10.95
CA LEU A 99 4.85 2.78 -10.95
C LEU A 99 5.31 4.15 -10.44
N LEU A 100 6.28 4.21 -9.52
CA LEU A 100 6.82 5.48 -9.02
C LEU A 100 7.60 6.21 -10.10
N VAL A 101 8.38 5.50 -10.91
CA VAL A 101 9.07 6.08 -12.06
C VAL A 101 8.05 6.59 -13.10
N VAL A 102 7.03 5.79 -13.42
CA VAL A 102 5.96 6.20 -14.35
C VAL A 102 5.21 7.44 -13.84
N TRP A 103 4.85 7.44 -12.56
CA TRP A 103 4.19 8.56 -11.91
C TRP A 103 5.08 9.81 -11.91
N ALA A 104 6.35 9.69 -11.54
CA ALA A 104 7.29 10.79 -11.53
C ALA A 104 7.46 11.39 -12.93
N GLY A 105 7.57 10.55 -13.97
CA GLY A 105 7.60 10.99 -15.36
C GLY A 105 6.31 11.73 -15.79
N ALA A 106 5.15 11.20 -15.40
CA ALA A 106 3.85 11.81 -15.70
C ALA A 106 3.66 13.19 -15.04
N VAL A 107 4.17 13.38 -13.82
CA VAL A 107 4.19 14.68 -13.13
C VAL A 107 5.24 15.60 -13.76
N ALA A 108 6.46 15.10 -13.99
CA ALA A 108 7.57 15.89 -14.52
C ALA A 108 7.26 16.48 -15.90
N GLN A 109 6.61 15.75 -16.80
CA GLN A 109 6.31 16.27 -18.14
C GLN A 109 5.40 17.51 -18.12
N LEU A 110 4.48 17.63 -17.16
CA LEU A 110 3.61 18.82 -17.05
C LEU A 110 4.25 19.90 -16.16
N ALA A 111 4.99 19.49 -15.13
CA ALA A 111 5.72 20.41 -14.28
C ALA A 111 6.78 21.17 -15.09
N LEU A 112 7.60 20.48 -15.89
CA LEU A 112 8.74 21.07 -16.59
C LEU A 112 8.38 21.77 -17.91
N ARG A 113 7.11 21.75 -18.34
CA ARG A 113 6.69 22.45 -19.55
C ARG A 113 6.90 23.97 -19.43
N PRO A 114 7.41 24.62 -20.49
CA PRO A 114 7.61 26.06 -20.48
C PRO A 114 6.26 26.80 -20.39
N THR A 115 6.29 28.00 -19.83
CA THR A 115 5.12 28.85 -19.64
C THR A 115 4.92 29.75 -20.86
N ASN A 116 3.69 29.85 -21.35
CA ASN A 116 3.37 30.60 -22.58
C ASN A 116 2.97 32.07 -22.33
N ARG A 117 2.97 32.55 -21.08
CA ARG A 117 2.49 33.91 -20.74
C ARG A 117 3.51 34.73 -19.96
N LEU A 118 3.62 36.00 -20.35
CA LEU A 118 4.41 37.02 -19.67
C LEU A 118 3.91 37.24 -18.23
N LEU A 119 4.87 37.37 -17.32
CA LEU A 119 4.77 37.22 -15.86
C LEU A 119 4.28 38.48 -15.13
N ASP A 120 3.17 39.08 -15.55
CA ASP A 120 2.79 40.41 -15.04
C ASP A 120 1.90 40.38 -13.78
N THR A 121 1.67 39.20 -13.18
CA THR A 121 0.80 39.04 -12.01
C THR A 121 1.55 38.55 -10.78
N VAL A 122 1.25 39.15 -9.63
CA VAL A 122 1.81 38.79 -8.31
C VAL A 122 1.56 37.31 -7.99
N GLN A 123 2.63 36.61 -7.58
CA GLN A 123 2.61 35.21 -7.19
C GLN A 123 2.81 35.08 -5.68
N VAL A 124 1.92 34.33 -5.01
CA VAL A 124 2.04 34.03 -3.58
C VAL A 124 2.05 32.51 -3.40
N ASN A 125 3.09 31.98 -2.74
CA ASN A 125 3.27 30.54 -2.47
C ASN A 125 3.11 29.63 -3.71
N GLY A 126 3.51 30.10 -4.90
CA GLY A 126 3.36 29.33 -6.13
C GLY A 126 1.97 29.35 -6.76
N TYR A 127 1.03 30.18 -6.27
CA TYR A 127 -0.28 30.40 -6.90
C TYR A 127 -0.35 31.75 -7.60
N ARG A 128 -1.08 31.81 -8.72
CA ARG A 128 -1.57 33.05 -9.33
C ARG A 128 -3.05 32.93 -9.65
N GLY A 129 -3.85 33.91 -9.26
CA GLY A 129 -5.29 33.89 -9.52
C GLY A 129 -6.10 34.83 -8.62
N PRO A 130 -7.43 34.81 -8.74
CA PRO A 130 -8.35 35.73 -8.07
C PRO A 130 -8.25 35.62 -6.54
N MET A 131 -7.91 34.43 -6.01
CA MET A 131 -7.74 34.21 -4.56
C MET A 131 -6.50 34.89 -3.96
N VAL A 132 -5.60 35.46 -4.78
CA VAL A 132 -4.39 36.17 -4.33
C VAL A 132 -4.42 37.67 -4.67
N GLN A 133 -5.27 38.09 -5.61
CA GLN A 133 -5.44 39.50 -5.98
C GLN A 133 -5.92 40.36 -4.79
N SER A 134 -6.76 39.81 -3.91
CA SER A 134 -7.21 40.49 -2.68
C SER A 134 -6.11 40.67 -1.63
N VAL A 135 -5.03 39.90 -1.68
CA VAL A 135 -3.88 40.02 -0.76
C VAL A 135 -2.84 40.99 -1.32
N ALA A 136 -2.62 40.96 -2.63
CA ALA A 136 -1.71 41.88 -3.31
C ALA A 136 -2.15 43.35 -3.19
N SER A 137 -3.45 43.63 -3.21
CA SER A 137 -3.99 44.97 -2.99
C SER A 137 -3.73 45.52 -1.59
N VAL A 138 -3.67 44.65 -0.57
CA VAL A 138 -3.35 45.03 0.82
C VAL A 138 -1.86 45.29 1.00
N VAL A 139 -0.99 44.46 0.41
CA VAL A 139 0.47 44.64 0.50
C VAL A 139 0.92 45.91 -0.23
N ASN A 140 0.30 46.25 -1.36
CA ASN A 140 0.63 47.45 -2.12
C ASN A 140 0.08 48.74 -1.48
N ARG A 141 -0.81 48.63 -0.49
CA ARG A 141 -1.40 49.78 0.23
C ARG A 141 -0.47 50.35 1.31
N ASN A 142 0.53 49.58 1.75
CA ASN A 142 1.37 49.92 2.90
C ASN A 142 2.76 50.45 2.55
N ARG A 143 3.11 50.62 1.27
CA ARG A 143 4.40 51.18 0.88
C ARG A 143 4.23 52.54 0.19
N VAL A 144 3.98 53.55 1.02
CA VAL A 144 4.11 54.96 0.64
C VAL A 144 5.54 55.37 0.97
N GLU A 145 6.38 55.57 -0.04
CA GLU A 145 7.69 56.19 0.15
C GLU A 145 7.45 57.66 0.57
N PRO A 146 8.04 58.15 1.68
CA PRO A 146 7.92 59.56 2.05
C PRO A 146 8.67 60.40 1.00
N SER A 147 7.93 61.01 0.07
CA SER A 147 8.51 61.95 -0.89
C SER A 147 8.85 63.25 -0.18
N LEU A 148 10.15 63.55 -0.07
CA LEU A 148 10.69 64.79 0.53
C LEU A 148 10.50 66.04 -0.37
N ALA A 149 9.82 65.90 -1.50
CA ALA A 149 9.48 67.01 -2.39
C ALA A 149 7.95 67.16 -2.42
N GLY A 150 7.47 68.27 -1.85
CA GLY A 150 6.06 68.66 -1.80
C GLY A 150 5.50 69.08 -3.17
N SER A 151 5.57 68.22 -4.17
CA SER A 151 4.85 68.38 -5.44
C SER A 151 3.69 67.39 -5.47
N SER A 152 2.47 67.90 -5.30
CA SER A 152 1.24 67.14 -5.51
C SER A 152 1.13 66.73 -6.99
N VAL A 153 1.72 65.59 -7.35
CA VAL A 153 1.42 64.94 -8.62
C VAL A 153 0.09 64.22 -8.42
N ALA A 154 -0.89 64.58 -9.25
CA ALA A 154 -2.20 63.95 -9.26
C ALA A 154 -2.04 62.42 -9.32
N ALA A 155 -2.70 61.73 -8.38
CA ALA A 155 -2.70 60.28 -8.30
C ALA A 155 -3.12 59.71 -9.67
N PRO A 156 -2.39 58.71 -10.22
CA PRO A 156 -2.89 58.01 -11.38
C PRO A 156 -4.23 57.38 -11.01
N GLU A 157 -5.25 57.60 -11.85
CA GLU A 157 -6.56 56.99 -11.70
C GLU A 157 -6.38 55.49 -11.47
N SER A 158 -6.79 55.06 -10.28
CA SER A 158 -6.81 53.65 -9.91
C SER A 158 -7.82 52.97 -10.84
N PRO A 159 -7.51 51.84 -11.50
CA PRO A 159 -8.55 51.05 -12.11
C PRO A 159 -9.52 50.66 -10.98
N VAL A 160 -10.77 51.12 -11.09
CA VAL A 160 -11.88 50.73 -10.22
C VAL A 160 -12.11 49.23 -10.42
N LEU A 161 -11.32 48.41 -9.74
CA LEU A 161 -11.57 47.00 -9.57
C LEU A 161 -12.37 46.89 -8.28
N ALA A 162 -13.66 46.64 -8.47
CA ALA A 162 -14.69 46.52 -7.45
C ALA A 162 -14.15 45.97 -6.12
N GLU A 163 -14.40 46.70 -5.03
CA GLU A 163 -14.44 46.16 -3.68
C GLU A 163 -15.55 45.09 -3.61
N GLU A 164 -15.26 43.92 -4.17
CA GLU A 164 -15.99 42.72 -3.87
C GLU A 164 -15.13 41.93 -2.88
N SER A 165 -15.02 42.47 -1.67
CA SER A 165 -14.73 41.69 -0.47
C SER A 165 -15.92 40.78 -0.17
N GLN A 166 -16.23 39.88 -1.11
CA GLN A 166 -17.12 38.76 -0.86
C GLN A 166 -16.51 37.95 0.29
N ASP A 167 -17.22 37.87 1.41
CA ASP A 167 -16.96 36.92 2.48
C ASP A 167 -16.77 35.54 1.84
N LEU A 168 -15.51 35.10 1.73
CA LEU A 168 -15.20 33.90 1.00
C LEU A 168 -15.85 32.71 1.72
N PRO A 169 -16.62 31.88 0.99
CA PRO A 169 -17.36 30.78 1.58
C PRO A 169 -16.44 29.81 2.32
N ALA A 170 -16.99 29.11 3.32
CA ALA A 170 -16.27 28.11 4.10
C ALA A 170 -15.63 27.05 3.19
N GLY A 171 -14.50 26.47 3.63
CA GLY A 171 -13.73 25.51 2.82
C GLY A 171 -14.53 24.29 2.34
N THR A 172 -15.53 23.87 3.12
CA THR A 172 -16.47 22.79 2.77
C THR A 172 -17.34 23.16 1.57
N VAL A 173 -17.87 24.38 1.54
CA VAL A 173 -18.68 24.90 0.41
C VAL A 173 -17.82 24.99 -0.85
N LEU A 174 -16.59 25.48 -0.71
CA LEU A 174 -15.63 25.58 -1.81
C LEU A 174 -15.27 24.19 -2.39
N TYR A 175 -15.12 23.19 -1.52
CA TYR A 175 -14.88 21.80 -1.92
C TYR A 175 -16.09 21.16 -2.62
N LEU A 176 -17.31 21.39 -2.10
CA LEU A 176 -18.54 20.90 -2.74
C LEU A 176 -18.76 21.55 -4.12
N GLN A 177 -18.45 22.84 -4.26
CA GLN A 177 -18.47 23.51 -5.57
C GLN A 177 -17.45 22.91 -6.53
N LEU A 178 -16.24 22.59 -6.05
CA LEU A 178 -15.21 21.94 -6.84
C LEU A 178 -15.66 20.53 -7.29
N TRP A 179 -16.29 19.77 -6.40
CA TRP A 179 -16.91 18.48 -6.70
C TRP A 179 -18.00 18.60 -7.76
N ARG A 180 -18.90 19.57 -7.62
CA ARG A 180 -19.95 19.81 -8.62
C ARG A 180 -19.37 20.14 -9.99
N HIS A 181 -18.28 20.91 -10.01
CA HIS A 181 -17.57 21.22 -11.25
C HIS A 181 -16.85 20.00 -11.84
N SER A 182 -16.23 19.18 -10.98
CA SER A 182 -15.46 18.01 -11.40
C SER A 182 -16.36 16.85 -11.87
N LEU A 183 -17.58 16.74 -11.34
CA LEU A 183 -18.61 15.78 -11.75
C LEU A 183 -19.29 16.13 -13.09
N ASN A 184 -18.95 17.26 -13.71
CA ASN A 184 -19.44 17.55 -15.04
C ASN A 184 -18.69 16.68 -16.09
N LEU A 185 -19.09 15.42 -16.20
CA LEU A 185 -18.55 14.42 -17.13
C LEU A 185 -18.67 14.84 -18.59
N SER A 186 -19.59 15.75 -18.92
CA SER A 186 -19.78 16.23 -20.30
C SER A 186 -18.57 17.00 -20.84
N ALA A 187 -17.82 17.68 -19.96
CA ALA A 187 -16.65 18.49 -20.30
C ALA A 187 -15.32 17.71 -20.30
N LEU A 188 -15.32 16.44 -19.90
CA LEU A 188 -14.11 15.63 -19.87
C LEU A 188 -13.76 15.13 -21.28
N PRO A 189 -12.49 15.32 -21.73
CA PRO A 189 -12.02 14.71 -22.98
C PRO A 189 -12.13 13.18 -22.87
N ALA A 190 -12.39 12.51 -23.99
CA ALA A 190 -12.65 11.06 -24.04
C ALA A 190 -11.58 10.22 -23.33
N THR A 191 -10.33 10.68 -23.34
CA THR A 191 -9.19 10.04 -22.66
C THR A 191 -9.31 10.04 -21.13
N ALA A 192 -9.89 11.08 -20.53
CA ALA A 192 -10.09 11.18 -19.10
C ALA A 192 -11.33 10.39 -18.62
N LYS A 193 -12.35 10.24 -19.48
CA LYS A 193 -13.42 9.26 -19.30
C LYS A 193 -12.87 7.84 -19.34
N GLY A 194 -11.95 7.58 -20.27
CA GLY A 194 -11.21 6.31 -20.38
C GLY A 194 -10.39 6.00 -19.14
N ALA A 195 -9.63 6.96 -18.60
CA ALA A 195 -8.83 6.75 -17.38
C ALA A 195 -9.69 6.51 -16.13
N LEU A 196 -10.79 7.25 -15.96
CA LEU A 196 -11.75 7.03 -14.87
C LEU A 196 -12.43 5.66 -15.01
N GLY A 197 -12.81 5.31 -16.24
CA GLY A 197 -13.31 3.99 -16.59
C GLY A 197 -12.29 2.89 -16.32
N LEU A 198 -11.00 3.13 -16.57
CA LEU A 198 -9.93 2.17 -16.35
C LEU A 198 -9.58 2.01 -14.87
N VAL A 199 -9.72 3.07 -14.05
CA VAL A 199 -9.61 2.99 -12.58
C VAL A 199 -10.82 2.26 -11.98
N LEU A 200 -12.04 2.53 -12.46
CA LEU A 200 -13.24 1.81 -12.03
C LEU A 200 -13.20 0.35 -12.49
N MET A 201 -12.79 0.09 -13.73
CA MET A 201 -12.65 -1.26 -14.27
C MET A 201 -11.47 -1.99 -13.64
N SER A 202 -10.35 -1.35 -13.31
CA SER A 202 -9.27 -2.01 -12.57
C SER A 202 -9.68 -2.31 -11.13
N ALA A 203 -10.44 -1.42 -10.48
CA ALA A 203 -10.99 -1.65 -9.15
C ALA A 203 -12.07 -2.75 -9.12
N LEU A 204 -12.94 -2.82 -10.14
CA LEU A 204 -13.97 -3.86 -10.26
C LEU A 204 -13.44 -5.19 -10.83
N ALA A 205 -12.41 -5.16 -11.69
CA ALA A 205 -11.84 -6.36 -12.33
C ALA A 205 -10.61 -6.91 -11.60
N ALA A 206 -10.03 -6.22 -10.63
CA ALA A 206 -8.98 -6.78 -9.76
C ALA A 206 -9.33 -8.14 -9.13
N PRO A 207 -10.59 -8.44 -8.71
CA PRO A 207 -10.97 -9.80 -8.31
C PRO A 207 -11.14 -10.79 -9.48
N LEU A 208 -11.25 -10.32 -10.72
CA LEU A 208 -11.47 -11.14 -11.93
C LEU A 208 -10.18 -11.49 -12.69
N VAL A 209 -9.11 -10.70 -12.59
CA VAL A 209 -7.86 -10.94 -13.32
C VAL A 209 -7.22 -12.30 -12.98
N PRO A 210 -7.21 -12.79 -11.72
CA PRO A 210 -6.72 -14.14 -11.43
C PRO A 210 -7.58 -15.23 -12.09
N GLY A 211 -8.89 -15.02 -12.22
CA GLY A 211 -9.82 -15.99 -12.83
C GLY A 211 -9.86 -15.96 -14.37
N MET A 212 -9.60 -14.81 -14.98
CA MET A 212 -9.73 -14.61 -16.42
C MET A 212 -8.44 -14.98 -17.18
N LEU A 213 -7.26 -14.81 -16.56
CA LEU A 213 -5.98 -15.27 -17.10
C LEU A 213 -5.85 -16.80 -17.04
N ALA A 214 -6.50 -17.43 -16.04
CA ALA A 214 -6.65 -18.89 -15.98
C ALA A 214 -7.56 -19.46 -17.09
N GLN A 215 -8.55 -18.68 -17.56
CA GLN A 215 -9.46 -19.12 -18.62
C GLN A 215 -8.88 -19.01 -20.04
N MET A 216 -8.02 -18.03 -20.32
CA MET A 216 -7.43 -17.86 -21.67
C MET A 216 -6.24 -18.79 -21.95
N ALA A 217 -5.68 -19.44 -20.92
CA ALA A 217 -4.66 -20.47 -21.08
C ALA A 217 -5.24 -21.85 -21.44
N ALA A 218 -6.57 -21.99 -21.54
CA ALA A 218 -7.25 -23.27 -21.65
C ALA A 218 -7.69 -23.67 -23.07
N ALA A 219 -6.99 -23.22 -24.12
CA ALA A 219 -7.29 -23.64 -25.49
C ALA A 219 -6.06 -24.24 -26.21
N GLU A 220 -6.00 -25.57 -26.10
CA GLU A 220 -5.54 -26.59 -27.07
C GLU A 220 -4.41 -27.52 -26.53
N PRO A 221 -4.56 -28.86 -26.61
CA PRO A 221 -3.76 -29.78 -25.80
C PRO A 221 -2.61 -30.43 -26.58
N GLU A 222 -1.41 -30.42 -25.99
CA GLU A 222 -0.39 -31.44 -26.25
C GLU A 222 0.28 -31.85 -24.92
N ALA A 223 0.70 -33.11 -24.86
CA ALA A 223 0.90 -33.87 -23.64
C ALA A 223 2.06 -33.39 -22.73
N THR A 224 1.89 -33.66 -21.42
CA THR A 224 2.60 -33.21 -20.20
C THR A 224 2.31 -31.79 -19.71
N PRO A 225 2.23 -31.58 -18.37
CA PRO A 225 1.46 -32.33 -17.38
C PRO A 225 0.50 -31.38 -16.63
N VAL A 226 -0.80 -31.71 -16.59
CA VAL A 226 -1.83 -30.86 -15.97
C VAL A 226 -2.41 -31.56 -14.74
N GLU A 227 -2.06 -31.00 -13.58
CA GLU A 227 -2.98 -30.83 -12.47
C GLU A 227 -4.21 -30.03 -12.94
N GLN A 228 -5.41 -30.60 -12.78
CA GLN A 228 -6.58 -29.81 -12.43
C GLN A 228 -7.72 -30.71 -11.91
N SER A 229 -8.23 -30.40 -10.72
CA SER A 229 -9.58 -29.84 -10.60
C SER A 229 -9.89 -29.48 -9.14
N SER A 230 -10.19 -28.21 -8.92
CA SER A 230 -10.72 -27.66 -7.67
C SER A 230 -12.16 -27.18 -7.90
N GLU A 231 -13.08 -27.86 -7.23
CA GLU A 231 -14.38 -27.34 -6.78
C GLU A 231 -14.14 -26.47 -5.51
N PRO A 232 -15.00 -25.50 -5.13
CA PRO A 232 -14.65 -24.54 -4.08
C PRO A 232 -14.75 -25.20 -2.71
N VAL A 233 -13.66 -25.82 -2.29
CA VAL A 233 -13.46 -26.29 -0.93
C VAL A 233 -13.01 -25.09 -0.12
N VAL A 234 -13.89 -24.63 0.79
CA VAL A 234 -13.51 -23.87 1.99
C VAL A 234 -12.10 -24.31 2.39
N ALA A 235 -11.08 -23.46 2.26
CA ALA A 235 -9.66 -23.85 2.35
C ALA A 235 -9.45 -24.84 3.51
N GLU A 236 -9.54 -26.13 3.20
CA GLU A 236 -9.53 -27.17 4.20
C GLU A 236 -8.07 -27.25 4.62
N ARG A 237 -7.82 -27.21 5.94
CA ARG A 237 -6.50 -27.50 6.49
C ARG A 237 -5.97 -28.73 5.77
N PRO A 238 -4.78 -28.69 5.17
CA PRO A 238 -4.27 -29.84 4.46
C PRO A 238 -4.19 -31.01 5.46
N ARG A 239 -5.01 -32.06 5.23
CA ARG A 239 -5.10 -33.25 6.08
C ARG A 239 -4.03 -34.29 5.76
N ALA A 240 -3.24 -34.05 4.71
CA ALA A 240 -2.15 -34.92 4.29
C ALA A 240 -1.05 -34.98 5.35
N GLU A 241 -0.45 -36.16 5.52
CA GLU A 241 0.76 -36.31 6.31
C GLU A 241 1.94 -35.71 5.53
N ALA A 242 2.77 -34.92 6.19
CA ALA A 242 3.91 -34.26 5.55
C ALA A 242 5.15 -34.37 6.43
N GLU A 243 6.28 -34.70 5.81
CA GLU A 243 7.60 -34.74 6.43
C GLU A 243 8.53 -33.71 5.77
N LEU A 244 9.21 -32.92 6.58
CA LEU A 244 10.19 -31.93 6.14
C LEU A 244 11.46 -32.03 6.95
N LYS A 245 12.58 -32.26 6.26
CA LYS A 245 13.92 -32.19 6.84
C LYS A 245 14.35 -30.73 6.99
N MET A 246 14.80 -30.38 8.18
CA MET A 246 15.23 -29.02 8.52
C MET A 246 16.76 -28.88 8.47
N PRO A 247 17.30 -27.65 8.38
CA PRO A 247 18.72 -27.41 8.17
C PRO A 247 19.63 -27.90 9.31
N ASP A 248 19.11 -28.00 10.53
CA ASP A 248 19.88 -28.30 11.75
C ASP A 248 19.61 -29.72 12.29
N SER A 249 19.50 -30.69 11.38
CA SER A 249 19.39 -32.13 11.72
C SER A 249 18.17 -32.52 12.57
N TYR A 250 17.07 -31.81 12.41
CA TYR A 250 15.74 -32.20 12.91
C TYR A 250 14.74 -32.29 11.76
N TRP A 251 13.61 -32.92 12.02
CA TRP A 251 12.51 -33.13 11.09
C TRP A 251 11.22 -32.61 11.67
N LEU A 252 10.37 -32.07 10.79
CA LEU A 252 9.00 -31.70 11.11
C LEU A 252 8.08 -32.71 10.46
N TRP A 253 7.27 -33.38 11.29
CA TRP A 253 6.24 -34.30 10.87
C TRP A 253 4.88 -33.69 11.16
N MET A 254 3.99 -33.82 10.20
CA MET A 254 2.62 -33.35 10.30
C MET A 254 1.70 -34.55 10.19
N THR A 255 0.94 -34.82 11.24
CA THR A 255 -0.02 -35.94 11.27
C THR A 255 -1.36 -35.43 11.78
N LYS A 256 -2.41 -35.55 10.97
CA LYS A 256 -3.78 -35.09 11.32
C LYS A 256 -3.83 -33.63 11.82
N GLY A 257 -2.94 -32.78 11.32
CA GLY A 257 -2.83 -31.36 11.70
C GLY A 257 -2.10 -31.09 13.02
N ALA A 258 -1.54 -32.11 13.68
CA ALA A 258 -0.60 -31.97 14.79
C ALA A 258 0.84 -31.94 14.26
N LEU A 259 1.64 -31.02 14.78
CA LEU A 259 3.07 -30.94 14.54
C LEU A 259 3.83 -31.86 15.49
N THR A 260 4.77 -32.62 14.95
CA THR A 260 5.78 -33.37 15.70
C THR A 260 7.16 -32.93 15.26
N VAL A 261 8.00 -32.55 16.22
CA VAL A 261 9.42 -32.26 16.01
C VAL A 261 10.19 -33.53 16.35
N ARG A 262 10.96 -34.05 15.39
CA ARG A 262 11.80 -35.24 15.56
C ARG A 262 13.26 -34.86 15.44
N TRP A 263 14.11 -35.34 16.34
CA TRP A 263 15.56 -35.13 16.27
C TRP A 263 16.30 -36.33 16.83
N GLN A 264 17.58 -36.44 16.51
CA GLN A 264 18.45 -37.45 17.08
C GLN A 264 19.07 -36.89 18.37
N GLY A 265 18.86 -37.56 19.49
CA GLY A 265 19.45 -37.18 20.78
C GLY A 265 20.45 -38.23 21.27
N ASP A 266 20.76 -38.16 22.57
CA ASP A 266 21.69 -39.08 23.22
C ASP A 266 21.05 -40.47 23.41
N GLU A 267 21.89 -41.53 23.45
CA GLU A 267 21.43 -42.91 23.65
C GLU A 267 20.62 -43.04 24.96
N THR A 268 19.30 -43.16 24.80
CA THR A 268 18.34 -43.21 25.90
C THR A 268 17.37 -44.37 25.64
N ALA A 269 16.92 -45.05 26.70
CA ALA A 269 15.96 -46.14 26.56
C ALA A 269 14.64 -45.65 25.94
N ALA A 270 14.11 -46.42 25.00
CA ALA A 270 12.84 -46.11 24.35
C ALA A 270 11.69 -46.05 25.36
N GLY A 271 10.84 -45.04 25.23
CA GLY A 271 9.72 -44.81 26.16
C GLY A 271 9.30 -43.35 26.25
N PRO A 272 8.27 -43.05 27.08
CA PRO A 272 7.83 -41.69 27.31
C PRO A 272 8.84 -40.92 28.17
N LEU A 273 9.18 -39.71 27.73
CA LEU A 273 10.10 -38.80 28.42
C LEU A 273 9.36 -37.67 29.13
N TRP A 274 8.22 -37.24 28.58
CA TRP A 274 7.36 -36.21 29.16
C TRP A 274 5.90 -36.42 28.73
N ASP A 275 4.95 -36.31 29.65
CA ASP A 275 3.52 -36.30 29.34
C ASP A 275 2.82 -35.09 30.00
N TYR A 276 2.18 -34.27 29.17
CA TYR A 276 1.49 -33.06 29.63
C TYR A 276 0.25 -33.36 30.49
N ALA A 277 -0.43 -34.49 30.25
CA ALA A 277 -1.66 -34.81 30.95
C ALA A 277 -1.42 -35.19 32.42
N THR A 278 -0.29 -35.84 32.70
CA THR A 278 0.12 -36.20 34.06
C THR A 278 1.09 -35.19 34.66
N ALA A 279 1.73 -34.35 33.83
CA ALA A 279 2.84 -33.47 34.20
C ALA A 279 4.02 -34.25 34.84
N GLU A 280 4.18 -35.51 34.43
CA GLU A 280 5.26 -36.39 34.87
C GLU A 280 6.29 -36.56 33.75
N GLY A 281 7.57 -36.61 34.13
CA GLY A 281 8.70 -36.79 33.22
C GLY A 281 9.82 -35.78 33.45
N ASP A 282 10.69 -35.62 32.44
CA ASP A 282 11.77 -34.64 32.46
C ASP A 282 11.22 -33.22 32.24
N SER A 283 11.47 -32.33 33.20
CA SER A 283 11.05 -30.94 33.12
C SER A 283 11.75 -30.14 32.02
N SER A 284 12.93 -30.60 31.55
CA SER A 284 13.61 -29.99 30.40
C SER A 284 12.81 -30.10 29.10
N CYS A 285 11.91 -31.10 29.02
CA CYS A 285 11.01 -31.36 27.90
C CYS A 285 9.63 -30.73 28.06
N ALA A 286 9.38 -30.01 29.16
CA ALA A 286 8.07 -29.45 29.44
C ALA A 286 7.67 -28.33 28.47
N GLU A 287 8.66 -27.65 27.88
CA GLU A 287 8.46 -26.49 27.02
C GLU A 287 9.47 -26.45 25.86
N LEU A 288 8.99 -26.07 24.69
CA LEU A 288 9.79 -25.58 23.58
C LEU A 288 9.90 -24.07 23.72
N VAL A 289 11.11 -23.52 23.86
CA VAL A 289 11.34 -22.09 24.11
C VAL A 289 12.10 -21.47 22.93
N PHE A 290 11.55 -20.42 22.34
CA PHE A 290 12.23 -19.66 21.29
C PHE A 290 13.13 -18.56 21.87
N ASN A 291 14.03 -18.04 21.05
CA ASN A 291 14.95 -16.96 21.43
C ASN A 291 14.31 -15.60 21.75
N ASP A 292 12.97 -15.48 21.68
CA ASP A 292 12.18 -14.33 22.10
C ASP A 292 11.38 -14.61 23.38
N ASP A 293 11.76 -15.65 24.12
CA ASP A 293 11.10 -16.15 25.34
C ASP A 293 9.67 -16.67 25.11
N SER A 294 9.21 -16.83 23.86
CA SER A 294 7.95 -17.50 23.58
C SER A 294 8.08 -19.00 23.80
N ALA A 295 7.16 -19.56 24.60
CA ALA A 295 7.20 -20.96 25.01
C ALA A 295 5.92 -21.72 24.60
N TYR A 296 6.08 -22.96 24.16
CA TYR A 296 5.00 -23.84 23.74
C TYR A 296 5.17 -25.22 24.36
N ARG A 297 4.07 -25.76 24.90
CA ARG A 297 4.12 -27.03 25.63
C ARG A 297 3.86 -28.20 24.66
N PRO A 298 4.79 -29.15 24.51
CA PRO A 298 4.47 -30.41 23.85
C PRO A 298 3.45 -31.18 24.71
N TYR A 299 2.48 -31.83 24.08
CA TYR A 299 1.54 -32.68 24.82
C TYR A 299 2.22 -33.98 25.24
N ARG A 300 3.22 -34.44 24.48
CA ARG A 300 4.04 -35.60 24.81
C ARG A 300 5.40 -35.54 24.14
N VAL A 301 6.42 -36.04 24.84
CA VAL A 301 7.73 -36.35 24.30
C VAL A 301 8.04 -37.83 24.52
N GLU A 302 8.44 -38.54 23.48
CA GLU A 302 8.80 -39.96 23.52
C GLU A 302 10.14 -40.19 22.82
N VAL A 303 10.88 -41.22 23.24
CA VAL A 303 12.09 -41.71 22.59
C VAL A 303 11.79 -43.03 21.88
N GLU A 304 12.09 -43.09 20.59
CA GLU A 304 11.94 -44.27 19.74
C GLU A 304 13.14 -45.23 19.89
N ALA A 305 13.00 -46.49 19.46
CA ALA A 305 14.03 -47.54 19.59
C ALA A 305 15.39 -47.18 18.96
N ASP A 306 15.41 -46.24 18.02
CA ASP A 306 16.60 -45.76 17.32
C ASP A 306 17.20 -44.47 17.93
N SER A 307 16.88 -44.16 19.20
CA SER A 307 17.31 -42.92 19.90
C SER A 307 16.85 -41.62 19.24
N PHE A 308 15.75 -41.67 18.48
CA PHE A 308 15.07 -40.48 17.98
C PHE A 308 14.08 -39.98 19.02
N PHE A 309 14.18 -38.72 19.35
CA PHE A 309 13.25 -38.02 20.22
C PHE A 309 12.14 -37.43 19.37
N MET A 310 10.91 -37.53 19.86
CA MET A 310 9.71 -37.04 19.19
C MET A 310 8.88 -36.21 20.16
N ALA A 311 8.83 -34.90 19.93
CA ALA A 311 7.97 -33.99 20.67
C ALA A 311 6.74 -33.65 19.84
N SER A 312 5.57 -34.01 20.34
CA SER A 312 4.30 -33.81 19.63
C SER A 312 3.50 -32.68 20.28
N PHE A 313 2.91 -31.83 19.44
CA PHE A 313 2.24 -30.60 19.83
C PHE A 313 0.75 -30.64 19.48
N SER A 314 -0.04 -29.82 20.18
CA SER A 314 -1.46 -29.67 19.90
C SER A 314 -1.69 -29.13 18.47
N PRO A 315 -2.72 -29.63 17.75
CA PRO A 315 -3.14 -29.03 16.49
C PRO A 315 -3.52 -27.53 16.59
N MET A 316 -3.84 -27.05 17.80
CA MET A 316 -4.14 -25.64 18.03
C MET A 316 -2.89 -24.75 17.99
N ASP A 317 -1.76 -25.26 18.46
CA ASP A 317 -0.51 -24.49 18.55
C ASP A 317 0.34 -24.61 17.28
N THR A 318 0.04 -25.59 16.43
CA THR A 318 0.81 -25.93 15.24
C THR A 318 1.05 -24.74 14.30
N GLU A 319 0.02 -23.95 14.00
CA GLU A 319 0.15 -22.78 13.12
C GLU A 319 1.13 -21.75 13.71
N ILE A 320 1.00 -21.49 15.01
CA ILE A 320 1.82 -20.51 15.69
C ILE A 320 3.27 -20.99 15.76
N ILE A 321 3.50 -22.28 16.10
CA ILE A 321 4.84 -22.87 16.16
C ILE A 321 5.51 -22.83 14.78
N ILE A 322 4.82 -23.20 13.69
CA ILE A 322 5.38 -23.14 12.33
C ILE A 322 5.77 -21.70 11.96
N LYS A 323 4.94 -20.71 12.28
CA LYS A 323 5.25 -19.29 12.06
C LYS A 323 6.48 -18.84 12.85
N GLN A 324 6.65 -19.32 14.08
CA GLN A 324 7.82 -19.02 14.90
C GLN A 324 9.09 -19.69 14.35
N LEU A 325 9.02 -20.96 13.97
CA LEU A 325 10.11 -21.68 13.30
C LEU A 325 10.60 -20.95 12.03
N ALA A 326 9.70 -20.29 11.31
CA ALA A 326 10.05 -19.53 10.11
C ALA A 326 10.67 -18.15 10.38
N ARG A 327 10.47 -17.56 11.56
CA ARG A 327 10.80 -16.15 11.85
C ARG A 327 11.90 -15.97 12.90
N ARG A 328 12.12 -16.98 13.75
CA ARG A 328 13.04 -16.91 14.89
C ARG A 328 14.44 -17.39 14.54
N GLY A 329 15.38 -17.11 15.45
CA GLY A 329 16.81 -17.41 15.27
C GLY A 329 17.19 -18.81 15.76
N SER A 330 16.60 -19.23 16.87
CA SER A 330 16.80 -20.54 17.50
C SER A 330 15.64 -20.90 18.41
N PHE A 331 15.54 -22.18 18.78
CA PHE A 331 14.69 -22.66 19.86
C PHE A 331 15.43 -23.72 20.69
N SER A 332 14.99 -23.93 21.92
CA SER A 332 15.45 -25.00 22.79
C SER A 332 14.31 -25.94 23.15
N LEU A 333 14.62 -27.23 23.29
CA LEU A 333 13.66 -28.29 23.65
C LEU A 333 14.39 -29.49 24.25
N CYS A 334 13.95 -30.00 25.40
CA CYS A 334 14.57 -31.14 26.08
C CYS A 334 16.07 -30.95 26.37
N GLY A 335 16.49 -29.71 26.64
CA GLY A 335 17.91 -29.37 26.85
C GLY A 335 18.76 -29.28 25.57
N TYR A 336 18.19 -29.49 24.38
CA TYR A 336 18.87 -29.29 23.10
C TYR A 336 18.56 -27.91 22.52
N ASP A 337 19.56 -27.29 21.89
CA ASP A 337 19.43 -26.02 21.18
C ASP A 337 19.48 -26.25 19.67
N PHE A 338 18.52 -25.67 18.94
CA PHE A 338 18.40 -25.78 17.49
C PHE A 338 18.48 -24.41 16.82
N SER A 339 19.29 -24.31 15.78
CA SER A 339 19.34 -23.15 14.90
C SER A 339 18.20 -23.17 13.90
N LEU A 340 17.57 -22.00 13.71
CA LEU A 340 16.52 -21.79 12.72
C LEU A 340 17.02 -21.10 11.43
N LYS A 341 18.34 -21.02 11.27
CA LYS A 341 18.95 -20.40 10.09
C LYS A 341 18.61 -21.22 8.84
N GLY A 342 17.80 -20.65 7.95
CA GLY A 342 17.35 -21.30 6.72
C GLY A 342 16.02 -22.05 6.86
N SER A 343 15.42 -22.09 8.05
CA SER A 343 14.11 -22.72 8.29
C SER A 343 13.01 -22.13 7.42
N THR A 344 13.01 -20.82 7.18
CA THR A 344 12.05 -20.17 6.27
C THR A 344 12.12 -20.72 4.85
N LYS A 345 13.33 -21.03 4.36
CA LYS A 345 13.53 -21.56 3.01
C LYS A 345 13.07 -23.02 2.93
N ALA A 346 13.35 -23.82 3.96
CA ALA A 346 12.90 -25.20 4.07
C ALA A 346 11.37 -25.29 4.17
N LEU A 347 10.72 -24.44 4.98
CA LEU A 347 9.27 -24.43 5.12
C LEU A 347 8.54 -24.02 3.84
N LYS A 348 9.14 -23.12 3.04
CA LYS A 348 8.60 -22.71 1.74
C LYS A 348 8.83 -23.71 0.61
N SER A 349 9.65 -24.76 0.79
CA SER A 349 9.88 -25.75 -0.27
C SER A 349 8.78 -26.80 -0.37
N GLN A 350 7.96 -26.93 0.67
CA GLN A 350 6.83 -27.86 0.75
C GLN A 350 5.53 -27.05 0.82
N SER A 351 4.62 -27.27 -0.13
CA SER A 351 3.33 -26.55 -0.21
C SER A 351 2.48 -26.68 1.06
N TYR A 352 2.60 -27.83 1.75
CA TYR A 352 1.92 -28.09 3.02
C TYR A 352 2.32 -27.11 4.13
N PHE A 353 3.62 -26.89 4.32
CA PHE A 353 4.13 -25.99 5.36
C PHE A 353 4.03 -24.52 4.94
N GLU A 354 4.11 -24.23 3.64
CA GLU A 354 3.91 -22.89 3.09
C GLU A 354 2.51 -22.34 3.40
N TRP A 355 1.48 -23.19 3.42
CA TRP A 355 0.11 -22.82 3.77
C TRP A 355 0.05 -22.08 5.12
N TYR A 356 0.68 -22.65 6.15
CA TYR A 356 0.74 -22.09 7.51
C TYR A 356 1.49 -20.75 7.60
N LEU A 357 2.31 -20.41 6.60
CA LEU A 357 3.03 -19.13 6.55
C LEU A 357 2.20 -17.99 5.94
N ASN A 358 1.16 -18.34 5.19
CA ASN A 358 0.36 -17.41 4.40
C ASN A 358 -1.03 -17.11 5.00
N GLN A 359 -1.46 -17.85 6.04
CA GLN A 359 -2.49 -17.36 6.98
C GLN A 359 -1.95 -16.24 7.86
#